data_AF-A0A841WQS3-F1
#
_entry.id   AF-A0A841WQS3-F1
#
_cell.length_a   1.000
_cell.length_b   1.000
_cell.length_c   1.000
_cell.angle_alpha   90.00
_cell.angle_beta   90.00
_cell.angle_gamma   90.00
#
_symmetry.space_group_name_H-M   'P 1'
#
loop_
_entity.id
_entity.type
_entity.pdbx_description
1 polymer ?
#
loop_
_entity_poly.entity_id
_entity_poly.type
_entity_poly.pdbx_seq_one_letter_code
_entity_poly.pdbx_strand_id
1 'polypeptide(L)'
;MTKHDTWVKLKPGNPYEPILDMFPDGMIPMRDPFPLERVTTADGEQVTLWIVDLERLSSIQTIALAQTIAHHCGTDPSEVAQEATAAGGFSMKHEWIDSMLCGPEGFQRQKELADFLETAPQPPSAKAYREFYNSQYTRWIEGDEVPPPINSIEDVDPRLRTPALKQALKMHQIQTAIAQGGYSVLDVLTGRAFVDALNQIDPQTQYFLVGEPDDFDEDEIYEY
;
A
#
# COMPACT_ATOMS: atom_id res chain seq x y z
N MET A 1 1.15 11.26 -5.22
CA MET A 1 0.26 10.19 -4.72
C MET A 1 -1.15 10.67 -4.94
N THR A 2 -2.00 9.83 -5.56
CA THR A 2 -3.45 10.09 -5.62
C THR A 2 -4.05 9.92 -4.22
N LYS A 3 -5.25 10.44 -3.97
CA LYS A 3 -5.95 10.21 -2.68
C LYS A 3 -6.09 8.71 -2.38
N HIS A 4 -6.34 7.91 -3.42
CA HIS A 4 -6.52 6.46 -3.37
C HIS A 4 -5.21 5.68 -3.36
N ASP A 5 -4.34 5.92 -2.38
CA ASP A 5 -3.05 5.25 -2.30
C ASP A 5 -3.16 3.88 -1.61
N THR A 6 -3.92 2.97 -2.22
CA THR A 6 -4.03 1.58 -1.76
C THR A 6 -3.30 0.67 -2.72
N TRP A 7 -2.50 -0.25 -2.16
CA TRP A 7 -1.73 -1.26 -2.86
C TRP A 7 -1.90 -2.60 -2.18
N VAL A 8 -2.06 -3.68 -2.94
CA VAL A 8 -2.22 -5.03 -2.38
C VAL A 8 -1.13 -5.96 -2.87
N LYS A 9 -0.65 -6.78 -1.95
CA LYS A 9 0.24 -7.91 -2.22
C LYS A 9 -0.60 -9.18 -2.31
N LEU A 10 -0.29 -10.01 -3.29
CA LEU A 10 -1.01 -11.25 -3.54
C LEU A 10 -0.33 -12.46 -2.90
N LYS A 11 -1.12 -13.47 -2.54
CA LYS A 11 -0.63 -14.77 -2.03
C LYS A 11 0.07 -15.55 -3.15
N PRO A 12 1.04 -16.43 -2.81
CA PRO A 12 1.59 -17.36 -3.79
C PRO A 12 0.52 -18.25 -4.43
N GLY A 13 0.71 -18.62 -5.69
CA GLY A 13 -0.22 -19.42 -6.50
C GLY A 13 -1.40 -18.64 -7.09
N ASN A 14 -1.38 -17.30 -7.00
CA ASN A 14 -2.40 -16.46 -7.63
C ASN A 14 -2.19 -16.39 -9.16
N PRO A 15 -3.26 -16.13 -9.95
CA PRO A 15 -3.15 -16.10 -11.42
C PRO A 15 -2.27 -14.98 -11.98
N TYR A 16 -1.97 -13.94 -11.19
CA TYR A 16 -1.19 -12.77 -11.62
C TYR A 16 0.31 -12.88 -11.34
N GLU A 17 0.80 -13.98 -10.74
CA GLU A 17 2.24 -14.17 -10.49
C GLU A 17 3.15 -13.84 -11.70
N PRO A 18 2.82 -14.22 -12.95
CA PRO A 18 3.67 -13.95 -14.09
C PRO A 18 3.85 -12.47 -14.45
N ILE A 19 3.04 -11.58 -13.87
CA ILE A 19 3.02 -10.15 -14.20
C ILE A 19 3.37 -9.27 -12.99
N LEU A 20 3.63 -9.83 -11.81
CA LEU A 20 3.86 -9.06 -10.59
C LEU A 20 5.14 -8.22 -10.63
N ASP A 21 6.16 -8.67 -11.37
CA ASP A 21 7.42 -7.94 -11.57
C ASP A 21 7.24 -6.62 -12.33
N MET A 22 6.12 -6.46 -13.03
CA MET A 22 5.74 -5.22 -13.69
C MET A 22 5.22 -4.15 -12.72
N PHE A 23 4.99 -4.50 -11.45
CA PHE A 23 4.43 -3.62 -10.44
C PHE A 23 5.48 -3.24 -9.38
N PRO A 24 5.46 -2.00 -8.86
CA PRO A 24 6.32 -1.61 -7.74
C PRO A 24 6.15 -2.57 -6.56
N ASP A 25 7.26 -3.14 -6.09
CA ASP A 25 7.32 -4.11 -4.99
C ASP A 25 6.40 -5.34 -5.17
N GLY A 26 5.98 -5.64 -6.39
CA GLY A 26 5.02 -6.71 -6.69
C GLY A 26 3.60 -6.42 -6.19
N MET A 27 3.25 -5.16 -5.94
CA MET A 27 1.96 -4.76 -5.39
C MET A 27 1.07 -4.12 -6.46
N ILE A 28 -0.20 -4.53 -6.52
CA ILE A 28 -1.16 -4.02 -7.49
C ILE A 28 -1.94 -2.85 -6.88
N PRO A 29 -2.13 -1.72 -7.59
CA PRO A 29 -2.87 -0.57 -7.08
C PRO A 29 -4.37 -0.85 -7.04
N MET A 30 -5.00 -0.67 -5.87
CA MET A 30 -6.45 -0.81 -5.69
C MET A 30 -7.15 0.53 -5.59
N ARG A 31 -8.29 0.67 -6.24
CA ARG A 31 -9.09 1.90 -6.24
C ARG A 31 -9.58 2.29 -4.84
N ASP A 32 -9.84 1.30 -3.99
CA ASP A 32 -10.36 1.52 -2.65
C ASP A 32 -9.62 0.62 -1.62
N PRO A 33 -9.41 1.10 -0.38
CA PRO A 33 -8.90 0.30 0.74
C PRO A 33 -9.83 -0.83 1.20
N PHE A 34 -11.05 -0.93 0.67
CA PHE A 34 -12.01 -1.98 1.01
C PHE A 34 -12.45 -2.76 -0.23
N PRO A 35 -12.66 -4.08 -0.10
CA PRO A 35 -13.29 -4.84 -1.15
C PRO A 35 -14.80 -4.54 -1.23
N LEU A 36 -15.36 -4.72 -2.41
CA LEU A 36 -16.80 -4.68 -2.67
C LEU A 36 -17.37 -6.10 -2.62
N GLU A 37 -18.43 -6.31 -1.85
CA GLU A 37 -19.24 -7.52 -1.95
C GLU A 37 -20.21 -7.39 -3.13
N ARG A 38 -20.18 -8.35 -4.05
CA ARG A 38 -21.14 -8.49 -5.14
C ARG A 38 -21.83 -9.84 -5.06
N VAL A 39 -23.14 -9.84 -5.22
CA VAL A 39 -23.91 -11.07 -5.47
C VAL A 39 -23.79 -11.38 -6.94
N THR A 40 -23.09 -12.46 -7.29
CA THR A 40 -22.76 -12.77 -8.70
C THR A 40 -23.51 -13.98 -9.25
N THR A 41 -24.10 -14.82 -8.41
CA THR A 41 -24.72 -16.07 -8.89
C THR A 41 -26.23 -16.09 -8.67
N ALA A 42 -26.94 -16.84 -9.53
CA ALA A 42 -28.36 -17.12 -9.37
C ALA A 42 -28.67 -17.85 -8.05
N ASP A 43 -27.66 -18.50 -7.47
CA ASP A 43 -27.71 -19.22 -6.20
C ASP A 43 -27.49 -18.31 -4.98
N GLY A 44 -27.27 -17.00 -5.21
CA GLY A 44 -27.11 -16.01 -4.14
C GLY A 44 -25.71 -15.98 -3.51
N GLU A 45 -24.71 -16.58 -4.15
CA GLU A 45 -23.34 -16.56 -3.64
C GLU A 45 -22.76 -15.14 -3.70
N GLN A 46 -22.29 -14.69 -2.54
CA GLN A 46 -21.62 -13.41 -2.40
C GLN A 46 -20.13 -13.60 -2.66
N VAL A 47 -19.59 -12.82 -3.61
CA VAL A 47 -18.17 -12.79 -3.91
C VAL A 47 -17.63 -11.42 -3.52
N THR A 48 -16.56 -11.44 -2.73
CA THR A 48 -15.83 -10.24 -2.30
C THR A 48 -14.73 -9.94 -3.31
N LEU A 49 -14.83 -8.77 -3.94
CA LEU A 49 -13.98 -8.34 -5.06
C LEU A 49 -13.27 -7.03 -4.74
N TRP A 50 -12.00 -6.94 -5.08
CA TRP A 50 -11.23 -5.71 -5.13
C TRP A 50 -11.26 -5.14 -6.54
N ILE A 51 -11.21 -3.81 -6.64
CA ILE A 51 -11.18 -3.10 -7.92
C ILE A 51 -9.79 -2.52 -8.12
N VAL A 52 -9.09 -2.99 -9.16
CA VAL A 52 -7.80 -2.47 -9.58
C VAL A 52 -7.99 -1.06 -10.15
N ASP A 53 -7.13 -0.14 -9.73
CA ASP A 53 -7.20 1.27 -10.14
C ASP A 53 -6.58 1.48 -11.53
N LEU A 54 -7.44 1.57 -12.56
CA LEU A 54 -7.01 1.78 -13.94
C LEU A 54 -6.22 3.07 -14.14
N GLU A 55 -6.47 4.12 -13.35
CA GLU A 55 -5.80 5.42 -13.52
C GLU A 55 -4.33 5.35 -13.11
N ARG A 56 -3.96 4.37 -12.27
CA ARG A 56 -2.58 4.14 -11.83
C ARG A 56 -1.84 3.07 -12.64
N LEU A 57 -2.50 2.47 -13.63
CA LEU A 57 -1.87 1.49 -14.50
C LEU A 57 -1.25 2.13 -15.75
N SER A 58 -0.05 1.68 -16.09
CA SER A 58 0.50 1.88 -17.43
C SER A 58 -0.25 1.03 -18.45
N SER A 59 -0.17 1.41 -19.73
CA SER A 59 -0.77 0.63 -20.82
C SER A 59 -0.28 -0.82 -20.86
N ILE A 60 0.99 -1.06 -20.54
CA ILE A 60 1.58 -2.40 -20.52
C ILE A 60 0.97 -3.24 -19.39
N GLN A 61 0.84 -2.67 -18.18
CA GLN A 61 0.21 -3.35 -17.04
C GLN A 61 -1.28 -3.67 -17.33
N THR A 62 -2.00 -2.74 -17.94
CA THR A 62 -3.41 -2.94 -18.33
C THR A 62 -3.56 -4.09 -19.32
N ILE A 63 -2.70 -4.16 -20.35
CA ILE A 63 -2.72 -5.25 -21.33
C ILE A 63 -2.39 -6.58 -20.66
N ALA A 64 -1.37 -6.62 -19.81
CA ALA A 64 -0.96 -7.83 -19.10
C ALA A 64 -2.09 -8.37 -18.20
N LEU A 65 -2.73 -7.49 -17.41
CA LEU A 65 -3.91 -7.86 -16.59
C LEU A 65 -5.04 -8.42 -17.44
N ALA A 66 -5.40 -7.75 -18.54
CA ALA A 66 -6.46 -8.21 -19.43
C ALA A 66 -6.15 -9.59 -20.03
N GLN A 67 -4.90 -9.83 -20.45
CA GLN A 67 -4.45 -11.11 -20.99
C GLN A 67 -4.48 -12.22 -19.94
N THR A 68 -4.01 -11.96 -18.72
CA THR A 68 -4.04 -12.93 -17.63
C THR A 68 -5.46 -13.33 -17.27
N ILE A 69 -6.36 -12.34 -17.12
CA ILE A 69 -7.78 -12.60 -16.81
C ILE A 69 -8.45 -13.36 -17.96
N ALA A 70 -8.22 -12.93 -19.20
CA ALA A 70 -8.76 -13.58 -20.38
C ALA A 70 -8.35 -15.05 -20.49
N HIS A 71 -7.07 -15.35 -20.22
CA HIS A 71 -6.55 -16.72 -20.20
C HIS A 71 -7.25 -17.58 -19.15
N HIS A 72 -7.42 -17.06 -17.92
CA HIS A 72 -8.07 -17.79 -16.83
C HIS A 72 -9.58 -17.97 -17.01
N CYS A 73 -10.25 -17.00 -17.63
CA CYS A 73 -11.70 -17.03 -17.84
C CYS A 73 -12.10 -17.63 -19.20
N GLY A 74 -11.13 -17.95 -20.07
CA GLY A 74 -11.40 -18.48 -21.41
C GLY A 74 -12.12 -17.48 -22.32
N THR A 75 -11.82 -16.19 -22.20
CA THR A 75 -12.43 -15.09 -22.97
C THR A 75 -11.39 -14.31 -23.78
N ASP A 76 -11.82 -13.32 -24.56
CA ASP A 76 -10.95 -12.43 -25.32
C ASP A 76 -10.42 -11.27 -24.44
N PRO A 77 -9.11 -10.94 -24.49
CA PRO A 77 -8.56 -9.82 -23.73
C PRO A 77 -9.23 -8.47 -24.00
N SER A 78 -9.75 -8.25 -25.21
CA SER A 78 -10.44 -7.00 -25.54
C SER A 78 -11.79 -6.89 -24.85
N GLU A 79 -12.51 -7.99 -24.66
CA GLU A 79 -13.77 -8.02 -23.90
C GLU A 79 -13.50 -7.68 -22.42
N VAL A 80 -12.46 -8.29 -21.84
CA VAL A 80 -12.05 -7.99 -20.45
C VAL A 80 -11.69 -6.52 -20.27
N ALA A 81 -10.92 -5.95 -21.20
CA ALA A 81 -10.52 -4.54 -21.13
C ALA A 81 -11.72 -3.59 -21.26
N GLN A 82 -12.69 -3.92 -22.12
CA GLN A 82 -13.93 -3.15 -22.26
C GLN A 82 -14.78 -3.21 -20.99
N GLU A 83 -14.95 -4.39 -20.40
CA GLU A 83 -15.68 -4.56 -19.14
C GLU A 83 -15.01 -3.79 -18.00
N ALA A 84 -13.68 -3.90 -17.88
CA ALA A 84 -12.93 -3.16 -16.86
C ALA A 84 -13.11 -1.64 -17.01
N THR A 85 -13.12 -1.13 -18.24
CA THR A 85 -13.36 0.29 -18.50
C THR A 85 -14.78 0.70 -18.09
N ALA A 86 -15.79 -0.11 -18.41
CA ALA A 86 -17.18 0.16 -18.04
C ALA A 86 -17.42 0.05 -16.52
N ALA A 87 -16.73 -0.86 -15.85
CA ALA A 87 -16.82 -1.07 -14.40
C ALA A 87 -15.92 -0.13 -13.58
N GLY A 88 -15.04 0.62 -14.24
CA GLY A 88 -14.07 1.52 -13.60
C GLY A 88 -12.94 0.80 -12.87
N GLY A 89 -12.56 -0.39 -13.34
CA GLY A 89 -11.44 -1.18 -12.83
C GLY A 89 -11.50 -2.68 -13.17
N PHE A 90 -10.35 -3.37 -13.17
CA PHE A 90 -10.33 -4.84 -13.19
C PHE A 90 -10.77 -5.38 -11.83
N SER A 91 -11.53 -6.48 -11.83
CA SER A 91 -11.97 -7.12 -10.59
C SER A 91 -10.98 -8.22 -10.17
N MET A 92 -10.68 -8.28 -8.88
CA MET A 92 -9.77 -9.26 -8.29
C MET A 92 -10.42 -9.91 -7.08
N LYS A 93 -10.30 -11.23 -6.96
CA LYS A 93 -10.91 -11.93 -5.82
C LYS A 93 -10.16 -11.62 -4.52
N HIS A 94 -10.92 -11.38 -3.46
CA HIS A 94 -10.37 -11.17 -2.13
C HIS A 94 -9.52 -12.34 -1.62
N GLU A 95 -9.85 -13.58 -2.03
CA GLU A 95 -9.12 -14.78 -1.60
C GLU A 95 -7.63 -14.76 -1.97
N TRP A 96 -7.25 -14.04 -3.02
CA TRP A 96 -5.87 -13.92 -3.50
C TRP A 96 -5.06 -12.85 -2.75
N ILE A 97 -5.70 -11.97 -1.98
CA ILE A 97 -4.99 -10.91 -1.25
C ILE A 97 -4.29 -11.50 -0.03
N ASP A 98 -3.00 -11.18 0.12
CA ASP A 98 -2.19 -11.53 1.29
C ASP A 98 -2.15 -10.37 2.29
N SER A 99 -1.74 -9.19 1.81
CA SER A 99 -1.57 -8.00 2.63
C SER A 99 -1.83 -6.73 1.82
N MET A 100 -2.04 -5.62 2.51
CA MET A 100 -2.36 -4.34 1.91
C MET A 100 -1.50 -3.24 2.56
N LEU A 101 -1.06 -2.31 1.72
CA LEU A 101 -0.50 -1.03 2.13
C LEU A 101 -1.53 0.06 1.80
N CYS A 102 -1.82 0.89 2.79
CA CYS A 102 -2.67 2.07 2.62
C CYS A 102 -1.85 3.33 2.86
N GLY A 103 -2.11 4.35 2.05
CA GLY A 103 -1.73 5.71 2.34
C GLY A 103 -2.71 6.38 3.31
N PRO A 104 -2.59 7.71 3.48
CA PRO A 104 -3.32 8.45 4.51
C PRO A 104 -4.85 8.32 4.45
N GLU A 105 -5.44 8.23 3.25
CA GLU A 105 -6.88 8.03 3.07
C GLU A 105 -7.34 6.71 3.71
N GLY A 106 -6.62 5.61 3.46
CA GLY A 106 -7.00 4.31 4.00
C GLY A 106 -6.95 4.27 5.52
N PHE A 107 -5.98 4.93 6.14
CA PHE A 107 -5.92 5.04 7.61
C PHE A 107 -7.07 5.88 8.18
N GLN A 108 -7.37 7.02 7.57
CA GLN A 108 -8.47 7.87 8.00
C GLN A 108 -9.82 7.14 7.88
N ARG A 109 -10.04 6.43 6.77
CA ARG A 109 -11.28 5.67 6.55
C ARG A 109 -11.41 4.46 7.47
N GLN A 110 -10.31 3.76 7.77
CA GLN A 110 -10.30 2.68 8.76
C GLN A 110 -10.59 3.20 10.18
N LYS A 111 -10.06 4.37 10.54
CA LYS A 111 -10.41 5.04 11.79
C LYS A 111 -11.89 5.40 11.84
N GLU A 112 -12.43 6.01 10.79
CA GLU A 112 -13.85 6.35 10.71
C GLU A 112 -14.75 5.11 10.79
N LEU A 113 -14.33 3.99 10.19
CA LEU A 113 -15.00 2.70 10.34
C LEU A 113 -14.95 2.18 11.80
N ALA A 114 -13.80 2.25 12.46
CA ALA A 114 -13.67 1.86 13.85
C ALA A 114 -14.56 2.72 14.77
N ASP A 115 -14.58 4.04 14.56
CA ASP A 115 -15.44 4.98 15.28
C ASP A 115 -16.93 4.66 15.04
N PHE A 116 -17.32 4.34 13.81
CA PHE A 116 -18.69 3.91 13.49
C PHE A 116 -19.06 2.63 14.23
N LEU A 117 -18.20 1.62 14.22
CA LEU A 117 -18.46 0.34 14.89
C LEU A 117 -18.54 0.47 16.42
N GLU A 118 -17.82 1.42 17.03
CA GLU A 118 -17.88 1.67 18.48
C GLU A 118 -19.08 2.53 18.89
N THR A 119 -19.46 3.51 18.08
CA THR A 119 -20.49 4.50 18.45
C THR A 119 -21.89 4.16 17.97
N ALA A 120 -22.02 3.35 16.91
CA ALA A 120 -23.32 2.94 16.40
C ALA A 120 -24.03 1.97 17.36
N PRO A 121 -25.36 2.05 17.50
CA PRO A 121 -26.15 1.02 18.18
C PRO A 121 -25.88 -0.36 17.56
N GLN A 122 -25.61 -1.37 18.40
CA GLN A 122 -25.22 -2.70 17.93
C GLN A 122 -26.40 -3.69 17.91
N PRO A 123 -26.62 -4.44 16.81
CA PRO A 123 -25.92 -4.34 15.53
C PRO A 123 -26.35 -3.08 14.75
N PRO A 124 -25.47 -2.46 13.93
CA PRO A 124 -25.85 -1.27 13.19
C PRO A 124 -26.97 -1.58 12.21
N SER A 125 -27.98 -0.71 12.17
CA SER A 125 -29.09 -0.86 11.24
C SER A 125 -28.62 -0.70 9.79
N ALA A 126 -29.35 -1.31 8.84
CA ALA A 126 -29.08 -1.12 7.41
C ALA A 126 -29.09 0.36 6.98
N LYS A 127 -29.90 1.19 7.64
CA LYS A 127 -29.91 2.64 7.43
C LYS A 127 -28.60 3.29 7.89
N ALA A 128 -28.11 2.94 9.08
CA ALA A 128 -26.86 3.47 9.61
C ALA A 128 -25.66 3.08 8.73
N TYR A 129 -25.62 1.84 8.25
CA TYR A 129 -24.61 1.40 7.27
C TYR A 129 -24.67 2.20 5.98
N ARG A 130 -25.88 2.45 5.46
CA ARG A 130 -26.06 3.25 4.24
C ARG A 130 -25.63 4.69 4.43
N GLU A 131 -25.94 5.30 5.57
CA GLU A 131 -25.50 6.67 5.89
C GLU A 131 -23.98 6.76 6.02
N PHE A 132 -23.35 5.80 6.70
CA PHE A 132 -21.90 5.69 6.77
C PHE A 132 -21.27 5.54 5.38
N TYR A 133 -21.75 4.57 4.59
CA TYR A 133 -21.28 4.34 3.22
C TYR A 133 -21.44 5.58 2.33
N ASN A 134 -22.60 6.23 2.34
CA ASN A 134 -22.84 7.42 1.52
C ASN A 134 -21.93 8.58 1.93
N SER A 135 -21.63 8.73 3.22
CA SER A 135 -20.66 9.71 3.71
C SER A 135 -19.26 9.42 3.18
N GLN A 136 -18.81 8.16 3.27
CA GLN A 136 -17.51 7.73 2.71
C GLN A 136 -17.43 8.00 1.21
N TYR A 137 -18.46 7.59 0.47
CA TYR A 137 -18.52 7.72 -0.99
C TYR A 137 -18.50 9.18 -1.43
N THR A 138 -19.29 10.05 -0.79
CA THR A 138 -19.39 11.47 -1.16
C THR A 138 -18.10 12.24 -0.84
N ARG A 139 -17.43 11.94 0.27
CA ARG A 139 -16.21 12.65 0.72
C ARG A 139 -14.96 12.13 0.04
N TRP A 140 -14.75 10.82 0.08
CA TRP A 140 -13.51 10.19 -0.32
C TRP A 140 -13.51 9.76 -1.79
N ILE A 141 -14.63 9.23 -2.31
CA ILE A 141 -14.68 8.68 -3.67
C ILE A 141 -15.01 9.77 -4.69
N GLU A 142 -16.16 10.43 -4.57
CA GLU A 142 -16.57 11.51 -5.47
C GLU A 142 -16.05 12.88 -5.07
N GLY A 143 -15.83 13.10 -3.77
CA GLY A 143 -15.36 14.36 -3.22
C GLY A 143 -13.85 14.57 -3.38
N ASP A 144 -13.39 15.73 -2.91
CA ASP A 144 -12.01 16.19 -2.95
C ASP A 144 -11.38 16.27 -1.55
N GLU A 145 -11.91 15.51 -0.59
CA GLU A 145 -11.39 15.55 0.76
C GLU A 145 -9.95 15.03 0.83
N VAL A 146 -9.11 15.78 1.55
CA VAL A 146 -7.69 15.47 1.70
C VAL A 146 -7.47 14.88 3.10
N PRO A 147 -6.97 13.64 3.19
CA PRO A 147 -6.67 13.04 4.48
C PRO A 147 -5.51 13.76 5.19
N PRO A 148 -5.50 13.78 6.53
CA PRO A 148 -4.35 14.33 7.27
C PRO A 148 -3.08 13.53 6.93
N PRO A 149 -1.92 14.19 6.81
CA PRO A 149 -0.66 13.50 6.50
C PRO A 149 -0.26 12.56 7.64
N ILE A 150 0.40 11.45 7.29
CA ILE A 150 0.96 10.48 8.24
C ILE A 150 2.47 10.54 8.11
N ASN A 151 3.11 11.23 9.05
CA ASN A 151 4.55 11.41 9.07
C ASN A 151 5.20 10.40 10.02
N SER A 152 4.50 9.99 11.08
CA SER A 152 5.00 9.00 12.03
C SER A 152 3.90 8.05 12.52
N ILE A 153 4.29 7.04 13.30
CA ILE A 153 3.34 6.07 13.87
C ILE A 153 2.40 6.74 14.88
N GLU A 154 2.80 7.87 15.46
CA GLU A 154 2.01 8.65 16.41
C GLU A 154 0.80 9.33 15.73
N ASP A 155 0.87 9.60 14.42
CA ASP A 155 -0.24 10.16 13.64
C ASP A 155 -1.33 9.11 13.34
N VAL A 156 -1.00 7.83 13.45
CA VAL A 156 -1.93 6.71 13.22
C VAL A 156 -2.78 6.46 14.48
N ASP A 157 -4.07 6.19 14.31
CA ASP A 157 -4.95 5.81 15.41
C ASP A 157 -4.38 4.60 16.19
N PRO A 158 -4.32 4.63 17.53
CA PRO A 158 -3.75 3.55 18.33
C PRO A 158 -4.31 2.16 18.02
N ARG A 159 -5.59 2.05 17.63
CA ARG A 159 -6.25 0.78 17.28
C ARG A 159 -5.69 0.14 16.01
N LEU A 160 -5.10 0.95 15.13
CA LEU A 160 -4.55 0.53 13.84
C LEU A 160 -3.03 0.30 13.89
N ARG A 161 -2.37 0.62 15.00
CA ARG A 161 -0.91 0.51 15.13
C ARG A 161 -0.49 -0.95 15.25
N THR A 162 0.44 -1.36 14.41
CA THR A 162 1.10 -2.67 14.50
C THR A 162 2.63 -2.51 14.50
N PRO A 163 3.39 -3.47 15.05
CA PRO A 163 4.85 -3.45 14.97
C PRO A 163 5.36 -3.40 13.52
N ALA A 164 4.70 -4.14 12.62
CA ALA A 164 5.02 -4.14 11.20
C ALA A 164 4.81 -2.77 10.56
N LEU A 165 3.71 -2.09 10.90
CA LEU A 165 3.44 -0.73 10.42
C LEU A 165 4.48 0.27 10.91
N LYS A 166 4.87 0.20 12.19
CA LYS A 166 5.93 1.06 12.74
C LYS A 166 7.25 0.88 11.99
N GLN A 167 7.62 -0.36 11.70
CA GLN A 167 8.82 -0.66 10.91
C GLN A 167 8.69 -0.15 9.47
N ALA A 168 7.54 -0.34 8.81
CA ALA A 168 7.30 0.12 7.45
C ALA A 168 7.40 1.65 7.33
N LEU A 169 6.80 2.41 8.26
CA LEU A 169 6.90 3.87 8.29
C LEU A 169 8.35 4.33 8.51
N LYS A 170 9.09 3.67 9.41
CA LYS A 170 10.52 3.99 9.62
C LYS A 170 11.34 3.71 8.36
N MET A 171 11.12 2.59 7.69
CA MET A 171 11.81 2.27 6.44
C MET A 171 11.48 3.24 5.31
N HIS A 172 10.22 3.69 5.22
CA HIS A 172 9.82 4.69 4.24
C HIS A 172 10.49 6.05 4.49
N GLN A 173 10.59 6.47 5.75
CA GLN A 173 11.35 7.67 6.12
C GLN A 173 12.83 7.56 5.72
N ILE A 174 13.45 6.40 5.98
CA ILE A 174 14.85 6.15 5.59
C ILE A 174 15.02 6.22 4.08
N GLN A 175 14.16 5.54 3.32
CA GLN A 175 14.21 5.57 1.85
C GLN A 175 14.02 6.98 1.30
N THR A 176 13.12 7.77 1.88
CA THR A 176 12.90 9.17 1.51
C THR A 176 14.13 10.02 1.79
N ALA A 177 14.74 9.87 2.96
CA ALA A 177 15.97 10.57 3.33
C ALA A 177 17.14 10.19 2.41
N ILE A 178 17.28 8.91 2.03
CA ILE A 178 18.27 8.45 1.06
C ILE A 178 18.02 9.08 -0.32
N ALA A 179 16.78 9.05 -0.81
CA ALA A 179 16.44 9.62 -2.11
C ALA A 179 16.70 11.14 -2.18
N GLN A 180 16.50 11.86 -1.07
CA GLN A 180 16.70 13.31 -0.97
C GLN A 180 18.14 13.72 -0.64
N GLY A 181 18.92 12.83 -0.02
CA GLY A 181 20.27 13.12 0.47
C GLY A 181 21.36 13.20 -0.60
N GLY A 182 21.04 12.96 -1.88
CA GLY A 182 21.99 13.09 -2.99
C GLY A 182 23.16 12.10 -2.94
N TYR A 183 22.96 10.95 -2.28
CA TYR A 183 23.98 9.92 -2.11
C TYR A 183 24.41 9.30 -3.44
N SER A 184 25.69 8.96 -3.55
CA SER A 184 26.19 8.20 -4.70
C SER A 184 25.74 6.74 -4.63
N VAL A 185 25.80 6.02 -5.76
CA VAL A 185 25.53 4.57 -5.79
C VAL A 185 26.42 3.81 -4.80
N LEU A 186 27.67 4.25 -4.63
CA LEU A 186 28.60 3.63 -3.68
C LEU A 186 28.17 3.85 -2.22
N ASP A 187 27.64 5.02 -1.88
CA ASP A 187 27.14 5.31 -0.51
C ASP A 187 25.92 4.45 -0.16
N VAL A 188 25.08 4.15 -1.16
CA VAL A 188 23.93 3.24 -0.99
C VAL A 188 24.41 1.79 -0.84
N LEU A 189 25.35 1.35 -1.67
CA LEU A 189 25.86 -0.03 -1.63
C LEU A 189 26.68 -0.34 -0.37
N THR A 190 27.41 0.65 0.16
CA THR A 190 28.20 0.52 1.39
C THR A 190 27.37 0.66 2.66
N GLY A 191 26.08 1.02 2.54
CA GLY A 191 25.19 1.24 3.69
C GLY A 191 25.36 2.59 4.38
N ARG A 192 26.31 3.44 3.92
CA ARG A 192 26.54 4.78 4.49
C ARG A 192 25.29 5.66 4.43
N ALA A 193 24.61 5.66 3.28
CA ALA A 193 23.37 6.40 3.10
C ALA A 193 22.28 5.97 4.10
N PHE A 194 22.26 4.68 4.46
CA PHE A 194 21.29 4.12 5.42
C PHE A 194 21.59 4.57 6.85
N VAL A 195 22.86 4.55 7.26
CA VAL A 195 23.30 5.01 8.58
C VAL A 195 23.09 6.52 8.74
N ASP A 196 23.46 7.31 7.73
CA ASP A 196 23.24 8.75 7.73
C ASP A 196 21.75 9.10 7.83
N ALA A 197 20.89 8.41 7.08
CA ALA A 197 19.45 8.58 7.18
C ALA A 197 18.91 8.19 8.58
N LEU A 198 19.40 7.10 9.16
CA LEU A 198 19.03 6.70 10.53
C LEU A 198 19.42 7.75 11.57
N ASN A 199 20.62 8.30 11.49
CA ASN A 199 21.11 9.35 12.39
C ASN A 199 20.35 10.67 12.22
N GLN A 200 19.84 10.97 11.03
CA GLN A 200 18.97 12.12 10.79
C GLN A 200 17.56 11.93 11.38
N ILE A 201 17.01 10.73 11.25
CA ILE A 201 15.63 10.41 11.69
C ILE A 201 15.57 10.20 13.20
N ASP A 202 16.62 9.64 13.79
CA ASP A 202 16.71 9.31 15.21
C ASP A 202 18.06 9.79 15.80
N PRO A 203 18.23 11.12 15.98
CA PRO A 203 19.51 11.69 16.41
C PRO A 203 19.87 11.34 17.87
N GLN A 204 18.95 10.73 18.62
CA GLN A 204 19.21 10.28 19.99
C GLN A 204 19.93 8.92 20.02
N THR A 205 19.86 8.15 18.94
CA THR A 205 20.54 6.88 18.78
C THR A 205 21.64 7.05 17.76
N GLN A 206 22.92 6.94 18.16
CA GLN A 206 24.02 6.96 17.21
C GLN A 206 24.16 5.58 16.54
N TYR A 207 23.97 5.55 15.23
CA TYR A 207 24.19 4.38 14.39
C TYR A 207 25.54 4.53 13.68
N PHE A 208 26.29 3.44 13.62
CA PHE A 208 27.60 3.36 12.94
C PHE A 208 27.59 2.18 11.97
N LEU A 209 28.39 2.27 10.91
CA LEU A 209 28.63 1.14 10.02
C LEU A 209 29.45 0.09 10.77
N VAL A 210 28.96 -1.16 10.81
CA VAL A 210 29.69 -2.26 11.43
C VAL A 210 30.98 -2.50 10.64
N GLY A 211 32.13 -2.19 11.25
CA GLY A 211 33.45 -2.30 10.63
C GLY A 211 34.15 -0.98 10.35
N GLU A 212 33.56 0.18 10.68
CA GLU A 212 34.36 1.37 10.97
C GLU A 212 35.05 1.13 12.33
N PRO A 213 36.39 1.04 12.36
CA PRO A 213 37.10 0.96 13.63
C PRO A 213 36.97 2.33 14.30
N ASP A 214 36.21 2.37 15.38
CA ASP A 214 36.09 3.56 16.23
C ASP A 214 37.40 3.94 16.95
N ASP A 215 38.48 3.17 16.80
CA ASP A 215 39.81 3.51 17.31
C ASP A 215 40.90 3.05 16.35
N PHE A 216 41.30 3.90 15.40
CA PHE A 216 42.72 3.93 15.01
C PHE A 216 43.36 4.97 15.92
N ASP A 217 43.92 4.51 17.05
CA ASP A 217 44.91 5.29 17.80
C ASP A 217 46.00 5.71 16.81
N GLU A 218 46.06 7.00 16.45
CA GLU A 218 47.03 7.58 15.51
C GLU A 218 48.49 7.58 16.04
N ASP A 219 48.79 6.82 17.10
CA ASP A 219 50.07 6.91 17.83
C ASP A 219 51.05 5.74 17.59
N GLU A 220 50.75 4.73 16.74
CA GLU A 220 51.75 3.74 16.33
C GLU A 220 52.31 4.00 14.92
N ILE A 221 53.03 5.12 14.79
CA ILE A 221 54.06 5.27 13.75
C ILE A 221 55.27 4.43 14.20
N TYR A 222 55.45 3.25 13.60
CA TYR A 222 56.73 2.55 13.68
C TYR A 222 57.77 3.32 12.86
N GLU A 223 58.58 4.16 13.52
CA GLU A 223 59.87 4.58 12.96
C GLU A 223 60.87 3.40 13.04
N TYR A 224 61.67 3.26 11.97
CA TYR A 224 62.62 2.17 11.70
C TYR A 224 63.65 1.89 12.80
#